data_AF-A0A3B8MR86-F1
#
_entry.id   AF-A0A3B8MR86-F1
#
_cell.length_a   1.000
_cell.length_b   1.000
_cell.length_c   1.000
_cell.angle_alpha   90.00
_cell.angle_beta   90.00
_cell.angle_gamma   90.00
#
_symmetry.space_group_name_H-M   'P 1'
#
loop_
_entity.id
_entity.type
_entity.pdbx_description
1 polymer ?
#
loop_
_entity_poly.entity_id
_entity_poly.type
_entity_poly.pdbx_seq_one_letter_code
_entity_poly.pdbx_strand_id
1 'polypeptide(L)'
;MTVRQSYLLCVALFAFSCGPSDGPHQDHYVNGQVKEEGSFRNGEKSGKWTYYWQNGKKKTVGYYTKGKPSGTWTYFGKTGSIIGKGTYKNGKMWNGTFVRFVMGIPKIIAIEEGKEKGSK
;
A
#
# COMPACT_ATOMS: atom_id res chain seq x y z
N MET A 1 48.38 19.44 11.88
CA MET A 1 48.13 18.21 12.66
C MET A 1 46.93 18.45 13.55
N THR A 2 46.04 17.47 13.58
CA THR A 2 44.72 17.32 14.26
C THR A 2 44.65 17.99 15.64
N VAL A 3 43.50 18.50 16.12
CA VAL A 3 42.46 17.71 16.82
C VAL A 3 41.16 18.53 17.06
N ARG A 4 40.04 17.94 16.61
CA ARG A 4 38.67 17.78 17.20
C ARG A 4 37.76 18.96 17.60
N GLN A 5 36.56 18.84 17.01
CA GLN A 5 35.20 18.87 17.60
C GLN A 5 34.77 20.15 18.32
N SER A 6 33.65 20.74 17.86
CA SER A 6 32.42 20.83 18.69
C SER A 6 31.29 21.65 18.08
N TYR A 7 30.12 21.01 18.00
CA TYR A 7 28.77 21.52 18.20
C TYR A 7 28.29 22.76 17.41
N LEU A 8 27.45 22.52 16.40
CA LEU A 8 26.19 23.28 16.31
C LEU A 8 25.02 22.31 16.52
N LEU A 9 24.46 22.41 17.72
CA LEU A 9 23.15 21.87 18.09
C LEU A 9 22.09 22.47 17.17
N CYS A 10 21.43 21.63 16.36
CA CYS A 10 20.12 21.99 15.85
C CYS A 10 19.10 21.52 16.89
N VAL A 11 18.72 22.48 17.73
CA VAL A 11 17.79 22.35 18.86
C VAL A 11 16.50 21.69 18.41
N ALA A 12 16.11 20.65 19.16
CA ALA A 12 14.79 20.03 19.09
C ALA A 12 13.71 21.07 19.39
N LEU A 13 12.98 21.51 18.36
CA LEU A 13 11.67 22.08 18.54
C LEU A 13 10.64 20.96 18.38
N PHE A 14 10.10 20.56 19.53
CA PHE A 14 8.91 19.75 19.67
C PHE A 14 7.75 20.39 18.88
N ALA A 15 7.54 19.94 17.65
CA ALA A 15 6.25 20.02 16.98
C ALA A 15 5.63 18.62 17.01
N PHE A 16 5.04 18.27 18.16
CA PHE A 16 4.25 17.06 18.32
C PHE A 16 2.89 17.28 17.64
N SER A 17 2.91 17.28 16.32
CA SER A 17 1.75 17.07 15.44
C SER A 17 2.24 16.28 14.24
N CYS A 18 2.74 15.07 14.48
CA CYS A 18 3.14 14.16 13.42
C CYS A 18 1.89 13.47 12.84
N GLY A 19 1.06 14.25 12.16
CA GLY A 19 0.20 13.70 11.11
C GLY A 19 1.08 13.24 9.95
N PRO A 20 0.65 12.28 9.11
CA PRO A 20 1.41 11.86 7.94
C PRO A 20 1.74 13.09 7.09
N SER A 21 3.02 13.50 7.11
CA SER A 21 3.51 14.61 6.31
C SER A 21 3.32 14.25 4.84
N ASP A 22 2.70 15.16 4.09
CA ASP A 22 2.55 15.02 2.65
C ASP A 22 3.89 14.71 2.00
N GLY A 23 3.93 13.67 1.15
CA GLY A 23 5.18 13.20 0.56
C GLY A 23 5.29 11.69 0.43
N PRO A 24 6.49 11.20 0.05
CA PRO A 24 6.76 9.77 -0.06
C PRO A 24 6.67 9.10 1.31
N HIS A 25 6.14 7.88 1.32
CA HIS A 25 6.05 7.03 2.49
C HIS A 25 6.52 5.63 2.17
N GLN A 26 7.20 5.04 3.15
CA GLN A 26 7.70 3.68 3.09
C GLN A 26 7.69 3.07 4.49
N ASP A 27 7.07 1.89 4.61
CA ASP A 27 7.06 1.07 5.82
C ASP A 27 7.83 -0.23 5.56
N HIS A 28 8.39 -0.82 6.61
CA HIS A 28 9.26 -2.00 6.53
C HIS A 28 8.76 -3.12 7.45
N TYR A 29 9.01 -4.35 7.05
CA TYR A 29 8.90 -5.51 7.92
C TYR A 29 10.05 -5.52 8.95
N VAL A 30 9.89 -6.31 10.01
CA VAL A 30 10.93 -6.52 11.05
C VAL A 30 12.25 -7.04 10.45
N ASN A 31 12.20 -7.74 9.32
CA ASN A 31 13.37 -8.22 8.59
C ASN A 31 14.06 -7.15 7.71
N GLY A 32 13.62 -5.88 7.79
CA GLY A 32 14.17 -4.77 7.02
C GLY A 32 13.68 -4.66 5.58
N GLN A 33 12.89 -5.61 5.08
CA GLN A 33 12.33 -5.51 3.72
C GLN A 33 11.16 -4.53 3.67
N VAL A 34 11.00 -3.85 2.54
CA VAL A 34 9.87 -2.94 2.31
C VAL A 34 8.57 -3.73 2.43
N LYS A 35 7.62 -3.19 3.20
CA LYS A 35 6.28 -3.74 3.41
C LYS A 35 5.25 -3.02 2.56
N GLU A 36 5.30 -1.70 2.55
CA GLU A 36 4.50 -0.86 1.69
C GLU A 36 5.23 0.43 1.34
N GLU A 37 4.95 0.95 0.15
CA GLU A 37 5.47 2.23 -0.31
C GLU A 37 4.39 2.96 -1.12
N GLY A 38 4.43 4.28 -1.07
CA GLY A 38 3.53 5.15 -1.80
C GLY A 38 3.74 6.61 -1.42
N SER A 39 2.68 7.41 -1.54
CA SER A 39 2.70 8.80 -1.11
C SER A 39 1.43 9.19 -0.36
N PHE A 40 1.57 10.10 0.59
CA PHE A 40 0.47 10.78 1.25
C PHE A 40 0.29 12.19 0.68
N ARG A 41 -0.98 12.63 0.60
CA ARG A 41 -1.38 13.98 0.25
C ARG A 41 -2.57 14.38 1.11
N ASN A 42 -2.50 15.53 1.77
CA ASN A 42 -3.40 15.97 2.83
C ASN A 42 -3.64 14.89 3.89
N GLY A 43 -2.59 14.15 4.25
CA GLY A 43 -2.65 13.03 5.19
C GLY A 43 -3.39 11.78 4.69
N GLU A 44 -3.79 11.72 3.42
CA GLU A 44 -4.45 10.56 2.81
C GLU A 44 -3.56 9.85 1.80
N LYS A 45 -3.70 8.52 1.67
CA LYS A 45 -3.01 7.76 0.61
C LYS A 45 -3.36 8.34 -0.76
N SER A 46 -2.36 8.62 -1.57
CA SER A 46 -2.49 9.21 -2.91
C SER A 46 -1.50 8.59 -3.88
N GLY A 47 -1.90 8.51 -5.15
CA GLY A 47 -1.04 8.02 -6.23
C GLY A 47 -0.87 6.51 -6.22
N LYS A 48 0.24 6.03 -6.78
CA LYS A 48 0.56 4.61 -6.86
C LYS A 48 1.01 4.08 -5.50
N TRP A 49 0.47 2.95 -5.10
CA TRP A 49 0.87 2.22 -3.92
C TRP A 49 1.30 0.80 -4.28
N THR A 50 2.41 0.38 -3.70
CA THR A 50 2.90 -0.99 -3.80
C THR A 50 3.01 -1.58 -2.41
N TYR A 51 2.51 -2.79 -2.26
CA TYR A 51 2.67 -3.60 -1.06
C TYR A 51 3.48 -4.82 -1.42
N TYR A 52 4.25 -5.32 -0.47
CA TYR A 52 5.19 -6.40 -0.65
C TYR A 52 4.94 -7.53 0.34
N TRP A 53 5.31 -8.74 -0.04
CA TRP A 53 5.42 -9.88 0.87
C TRP A 53 6.73 -9.78 1.67
N GLN A 54 6.83 -10.51 2.78
CA GLN A 54 8.05 -10.59 3.60
C GLN A 54 9.28 -11.20 2.88
N ASN A 55 9.11 -11.65 1.63
CA ASN A 55 10.20 -12.12 0.75
C ASN A 55 10.61 -11.06 -0.29
N GLY A 56 10.07 -9.84 -0.21
CA GLY A 56 10.39 -8.71 -1.07
C GLY A 56 9.65 -8.72 -2.41
N LYS A 57 8.89 -9.78 -2.71
CA LYS A 57 8.06 -9.83 -3.91
C LYS A 57 6.83 -8.96 -3.75
N LYS A 58 6.38 -8.36 -4.84
CA LYS A 58 5.14 -7.58 -4.86
C LYS A 58 3.98 -8.46 -4.40
N LYS A 59 3.13 -7.90 -3.54
CA LYS A 59 1.89 -8.47 -3.04
C LYS A 59 0.69 -7.84 -3.72
N THR A 60 0.66 -6.51 -3.77
CA THR A 60 -0.39 -5.76 -4.45
C THR A 60 0.15 -4.46 -5.01
N VAL A 61 -0.30 -4.07 -6.19
CA VAL A 61 -0.02 -2.76 -6.78
C VAL A 61 -1.33 -2.13 -7.20
N GLY A 62 -1.54 -0.86 -6.87
CA GLY A 62 -2.74 -0.13 -7.25
C GLY A 62 -2.60 1.36 -7.06
N TYR A 63 -3.71 2.06 -7.18
CA TYR A 63 -3.77 3.51 -7.01
C TYR A 63 -4.75 3.90 -5.90
N TYR A 64 -4.43 5.01 -5.25
CA TYR A 64 -5.31 5.70 -4.32
C TYR A 64 -5.62 7.10 -4.81
N THR A 65 -6.84 7.55 -4.56
CA THR A 65 -7.30 8.91 -4.83
C THR A 65 -8.15 9.35 -3.65
N LYS A 66 -7.73 10.43 -2.96
CA LYS A 66 -8.39 10.92 -1.74
C LYS A 66 -8.58 9.81 -0.69
N GLY A 67 -7.50 9.09 -0.40
CA GLY A 67 -7.49 7.99 0.57
C GLY A 67 -8.21 6.71 0.14
N LYS A 68 -8.88 6.68 -1.02
CA LYS A 68 -9.68 5.54 -1.47
C LYS A 68 -9.00 4.78 -2.61
N PRO A 69 -9.05 3.44 -2.61
CA PRO A 69 -8.62 2.64 -3.76
C PRO A 69 -9.32 3.09 -5.04
N SER A 70 -8.55 3.28 -6.10
CA SER A 70 -9.03 3.70 -7.41
C SER A 70 -8.23 3.01 -8.52
N GLY A 71 -8.83 2.98 -9.71
CA GLY A 71 -8.17 2.45 -10.90
C GLY A 71 -7.87 0.96 -10.81
N THR A 72 -6.89 0.50 -11.59
CA THR A 72 -6.54 -0.91 -11.69
C THR A 72 -5.65 -1.34 -10.53
N TRP A 73 -6.04 -2.44 -9.91
CA TRP A 73 -5.33 -3.13 -8.85
C TRP A 73 -4.93 -4.52 -9.32
N THR A 74 -3.68 -4.89 -9.06
CA THR A 74 -3.11 -6.20 -9.40
C THR A 74 -2.64 -6.88 -8.13
N TYR A 75 -3.05 -8.13 -7.95
CA TYR A 75 -2.74 -8.97 -6.80
C TYR A 75 -1.77 -10.07 -7.22
N PHE A 76 -0.72 -10.25 -6.43
CA PHE A 76 0.35 -11.18 -6.70
C PHE A 76 0.46 -12.22 -5.57
N GLY A 77 0.59 -13.49 -5.94
CA GLY A 77 0.89 -14.56 -4.99
C GLY A 77 2.31 -14.47 -4.46
N LYS A 78 2.64 -15.30 -3.46
CA LYS A 78 3.99 -15.35 -2.85
C LYS A 78 5.09 -15.71 -3.86
N THR A 79 4.74 -16.37 -4.96
CA THR A 79 5.65 -16.73 -6.05
C THR A 79 5.93 -15.56 -7.01
N GLY A 80 5.06 -14.55 -7.04
CA GLY A 80 5.07 -13.46 -8.03
C GLY A 80 4.03 -13.62 -9.15
N SER A 81 3.31 -14.75 -9.21
CA SER A 81 2.24 -14.96 -10.18
C SER A 81 1.05 -14.02 -9.89
N ILE A 82 0.41 -13.50 -10.93
CA ILE A 82 -0.82 -12.71 -10.79
C ILE A 82 -1.96 -13.65 -10.39
N ILE A 83 -2.61 -13.36 -9.28
CA ILE A 83 -3.72 -14.16 -8.72
C ILE A 83 -5.04 -13.39 -8.73
N GLY A 84 -5.03 -12.11 -9.11
CA GLY A 84 -6.22 -11.29 -9.26
C GLY A 84 -5.88 -9.96 -9.93
N LYS A 85 -6.82 -9.44 -10.71
CA LYS A 85 -6.73 -8.11 -11.30
C LYS A 85 -8.13 -7.53 -11.40
N GLY A 86 -8.32 -6.33 -10.87
CA GLY A 86 -9.60 -5.67 -10.93
C GLY A 86 -9.52 -4.17 -10.73
N THR A 87 -10.59 -3.49 -11.06
CA THR A 87 -10.71 -2.03 -11.00
C THR A 87 -11.50 -1.63 -9.78
N TYR A 88 -11.03 -0.60 -9.08
CA TYR A 88 -11.77 0.07 -8.03
C TYR A 88 -12.35 1.39 -8.51
N LYS A 89 -13.58 1.69 -8.06
CA LYS A 89 -14.25 2.97 -8.26
C LYS A 89 -14.76 3.47 -6.90
N ASN A 90 -14.33 4.67 -6.51
CA ASN A 90 -14.70 5.31 -5.24
C ASN A 90 -14.45 4.41 -4.01
N GLY A 91 -13.36 3.65 -4.01
CA GLY A 91 -13.00 2.72 -2.93
C GLY A 91 -13.73 1.37 -2.94
N LYS A 92 -14.61 1.11 -3.91
CA LYS A 92 -15.32 -0.16 -4.05
C LYS A 92 -14.79 -0.94 -5.25
N MET A 93 -14.75 -2.27 -5.12
CA MET A 93 -14.47 -3.16 -6.25
C MET A 93 -15.55 -2.92 -7.32
N TRP A 94 -15.15 -2.77 -8.58
CA TRP A 94 -16.07 -2.46 -9.68
C TRP A 94 -16.11 -3.57 -10.72
N ASN A 95 -14.96 -3.96 -11.27
CA ASN A 95 -14.88 -5.00 -12.30
C ASN A 95 -13.58 -5.79 -12.16
N GLY A 96 -13.64 -7.11 -12.29
CA GLY A 96 -12.47 -7.99 -12.37
C GLY A 96 -12.42 -9.03 -11.26
N THR A 97 -11.26 -9.65 -11.09
CA THR A 97 -11.03 -10.70 -10.10
C THR A 97 -10.24 -10.19 -8.90
N PHE A 98 -10.74 -10.49 -7.71
CA PHE A 98 -10.15 -10.06 -6.44
C PHE A 98 -9.87 -11.27 -5.57
N VAL A 99 -8.85 -11.17 -4.71
CA VAL A 99 -8.51 -12.22 -3.76
C VAL A 99 -9.10 -11.85 -2.41
N ARG A 100 -10.04 -12.65 -1.92
CA ARG A 100 -10.64 -12.53 -0.59
C ARG A 100 -10.19 -13.71 0.27
N PHE A 101 -9.73 -13.45 1.49
CA PHE A 101 -9.43 -14.53 2.43
C PHE A 101 -10.69 -14.92 3.18
N VAL A 102 -11.09 -16.19 3.08
CA VAL A 102 -12.24 -16.78 3.79
C VAL A 102 -11.69 -17.90 4.67
N MET A 103 -11.78 -17.75 6.00
CA MET A 103 -11.22 -18.73 6.95
C MET A 103 -9.74 -19.05 6.70
N GLY A 104 -8.94 -18.04 6.35
CA GLY A 104 -7.51 -18.20 6.03
C GLY A 104 -7.21 -18.76 4.63
N ILE A 105 -8.22 -19.19 3.88
CA ILE A 105 -8.07 -19.70 2.52
C ILE A 105 -8.27 -18.54 1.52
N PRO A 106 -7.32 -18.28 0.61
CA PRO A 106 -7.53 -17.31 -0.45
C PRO A 106 -8.57 -17.83 -1.46
N LYS A 107 -9.66 -17.09 -1.62
CA LYS A 107 -10.71 -17.32 -2.61
C LYS A 107 -10.67 -16.20 -3.64
N ILE A 108 -10.66 -16.56 -4.92
CA ILE A 108 -10.82 -15.59 -6.01
C ILE A 108 -12.32 -15.34 -6.18
N ILE A 109 -12.71 -14.07 -6.15
CA ILE A 109 -14.07 -13.62 -6.43
C ILE A 109 -14.07 -12.77 -7.70
N ALA A 110 -15.11 -12.93 -8.52
CA ALA A 110 -15.33 -12.09 -9.69
C ALA A 110 -16.35 -11.01 -9.33
N ILE A 111 -16.02 -9.75 -9.59
CA ILE A 111 -16.93 -8.62 -9.42
C ILE A 111 -17.27 -8.06 -10.79
N GLU A 112 -18.55 -7.84 -11.05
CA GLU A 112 -19.06 -7.16 -12.23
C GLU A 112 -20.00 -6.05 -11.79
N GLU A 113 -19.75 -4.82 -12.25
CA GLU A 113 -20.52 -3.62 -11.91
C GLU A 113 -20.74 -3.42 -10.40
N GLY A 114 -19.73 -3.79 -9.61
CA GLY A 114 -19.76 -3.68 -8.15
C GLY A 114 -20.51 -4.79 -7.41
N LYS A 115 -20.94 -5.86 -8.09
CA LYS A 115 -21.60 -7.03 -7.48
C LYS A 115 -20.76 -8.30 -7.67
N GLU A 116 -20.74 -9.17 -6.65
CA GLU A 116 -20.08 -10.46 -6.73
C GLU A 116 -20.86 -11.39 -7.68
N LYS A 117 -20.21 -11.80 -8.78
CA LYS A 117 -20.77 -12.73 -9.74
C LYS A 117 -20.73 -14.13 -9.13
N GLY A 118 -21.91 -14.70 -8.85
CA GLY A 118 -22.04 -16.08 -8.35
C GLY A 118 -22.43 -16.22 -6.88
N SER A 119 -22.85 -15.14 -6.20
CA SER A 119 -23.61 -15.27 -4.96
C SER A 119 -25.07 -15.64 -5.30
N LYS A 120 -25.33 -16.93 -5.51
CA LYS A 120 -26.68 -17.52 -5.42
C LYS A 120 -26.75 -18.37 -4.17
#